data_AF-F3CEB3-F1
#
_entry.id   AF-F3CEB3-F1
#
_cell.length_a   1.000
_cell.length_b   1.000
_cell.length_c   1.000
_cell.angle_alpha   90.00
_cell.angle_beta   90.00
_cell.angle_gamma   90.00
#
_symmetry.space_group_name_H-M   'P 1'
#
loop_
_entity.id
_entity.type
_entity.pdbx_description
1 polymer ?
#
loop_
_entity_poly.entity_id
_entity_poly.type
_entity_poly.pdbx_seq_one_letter_code
_entity_poly.pdbx_strand_id
1 'polypeptide(L)'
;MDIPVVHDLPGVGQNLQDHLEMYLQYACTQPVSLYPSLKWWNQPAIGAKWMFLGTGIGASNQFEAGGFIRSSEAFEWPNIQYHFLPVAINYNGTKGVQEHGFQAHVGSMRSPSRGRVQVKSKDPREYPSILFNYMSSEQDWQEFRDGIRLTREIMQQPALDPYRGREISPGIDV
;
A
#
# COMPACT_ATOMS: atom_id res chain seq x y z
N MET A 1 -13.75 -29.95 -16.93
CA MET A 1 -12.29 -30.00 -17.11
C MET A 1 -11.73 -31.41 -16.98
N ASP A 2 -12.52 -32.48 -16.81
CA ASP A 2 -12.08 -33.90 -16.77
C ASP A 2 -10.72 -34.14 -16.09
N ILE A 3 -10.57 -33.61 -14.88
CA ILE A 3 -9.46 -33.89 -13.97
C ILE A 3 -9.98 -34.91 -12.96
N PRO A 4 -9.35 -36.09 -12.81
CA PRO A 4 -9.78 -37.07 -11.82
C PRO A 4 -9.72 -36.50 -10.40
N VAL A 5 -10.83 -36.58 -9.66
CA VAL A 5 -10.88 -36.15 -8.26
C VAL A 5 -10.33 -37.27 -7.38
N VAL A 6 -9.20 -37.01 -6.74
CA VAL A 6 -8.60 -37.92 -5.75
C VAL A 6 -9.18 -37.69 -4.37
N HIS A 7 -9.45 -36.42 -4.03
CA HIS A 7 -10.05 -36.01 -2.76
C HIS A 7 -10.94 -34.78 -3.01
N ASP A 8 -12.22 -34.88 -2.64
CA ASP A 8 -13.16 -33.77 -2.77
C ASP A 8 -13.06 -32.86 -1.53
N LEU A 9 -12.53 -31.65 -1.74
CA LEU A 9 -12.35 -30.66 -0.69
C LEU A 9 -12.80 -29.28 -1.22
N PRO A 10 -14.07 -28.89 -1.01
CA PRO A 10 -14.64 -27.69 -1.63
C PRO A 10 -14.01 -26.37 -1.18
N GLY A 11 -13.26 -26.37 -0.07
CA GLY A 11 -12.51 -25.21 0.41
C GLY A 11 -11.26 -24.87 -0.42
N VAL A 12 -10.79 -25.78 -1.28
CA VAL A 12 -9.60 -25.53 -2.11
C VAL A 12 -9.86 -24.36 -3.05
N GLY A 13 -9.04 -23.31 -2.92
CA GLY A 13 -9.15 -22.09 -3.72
C GLY A 13 -10.23 -21.11 -3.25
N GLN A 14 -10.93 -21.37 -2.15
CA GLN A 14 -11.91 -20.45 -1.54
C GLN A 14 -11.28 -19.62 -0.41
N ASN A 15 -12.05 -18.66 0.11
CA ASN A 15 -11.68 -17.85 1.28
C ASN A 15 -10.35 -17.07 1.11
N LEU A 16 -10.05 -16.66 -0.13
CA LEU A 16 -8.91 -15.77 -0.39
C LEU A 16 -9.16 -14.44 0.34
N GLN A 17 -8.18 -14.04 1.14
CA GLN A 17 -8.15 -12.77 1.86
C GLN A 17 -6.88 -12.06 1.45
N ASP A 18 -6.99 -10.76 1.26
CA ASP A 18 -5.85 -9.90 0.97
C ASP A 18 -6.08 -8.54 1.63
N HIS A 19 -5.01 -7.81 1.86
CA HIS A 19 -5.04 -6.48 2.46
C HIS A 19 -4.98 -5.45 1.33
N LEU A 20 -6.16 -4.96 0.94
CA LEU A 20 -6.20 -3.83 0.03
C LEU A 20 -5.68 -2.59 0.77
N GLU A 21 -4.72 -1.91 0.17
CA GLU A 21 -4.20 -0.64 0.64
C GLU A 21 -4.44 0.45 -0.41
N MET A 22 -4.67 1.66 0.06
CA MET A 22 -4.60 2.89 -0.74
C MET A 22 -3.43 3.73 -0.24
N TYR A 23 -3.03 4.73 -1.01
CA TYR A 23 -1.99 5.66 -0.61
C TYR A 23 -2.49 7.09 -0.70
N LEU A 24 -2.23 7.88 0.36
CA LEU A 24 -2.38 9.32 0.32
C LEU A 24 -0.98 9.93 0.18
N GLN A 25 -0.83 10.77 -0.83
CA GLN A 25 0.45 11.40 -1.18
C GLN A 25 0.41 12.88 -0.87
N TYR A 26 1.52 13.39 -0.32
CA TYR A 26 1.69 14.80 -0.01
C TYR A 26 3.01 15.29 -0.59
N ALA A 27 3.01 16.50 -1.13
CA ALA A 27 4.25 17.18 -1.46
C ALA A 27 5.01 17.47 -0.16
N CYS A 28 6.33 17.41 -0.21
CA CYS A 28 7.19 17.76 0.91
C CYS A 28 7.80 19.14 0.62
N THR A 29 7.57 20.10 1.50
CA THR A 29 8.10 21.47 1.35
C THR A 29 9.61 21.53 1.55
N GLN A 30 10.18 20.53 2.23
CA GLN A 30 11.61 20.43 2.54
C GLN A 30 12.28 19.36 1.66
N PRO A 31 13.57 19.53 1.32
CA PRO A 31 14.30 18.59 0.46
C PRO A 31 14.80 17.36 1.23
N VAL A 32 13.95 16.72 2.04
CA VAL A 32 14.32 15.63 2.97
C VAL A 32 13.82 14.24 2.55
N SER A 33 12.94 14.16 1.55
CA SER A 33 12.43 12.88 1.01
C SER A 33 13.48 12.12 0.19
N LEU A 34 13.23 10.84 -0.09
CA LEU A 34 14.04 9.96 -0.95
C LEU A 34 13.88 10.24 -2.46
N TYR A 35 13.08 11.23 -2.87
CA TYR A 35 12.96 11.63 -4.28
C TYR A 35 14.30 11.73 -5.04
N PRO A 36 15.39 12.32 -4.50
CA PRO A 36 16.67 12.36 -5.19
C PRO A 36 17.24 10.97 -5.50
N SER A 37 16.97 9.96 -4.66
CA SER A 37 17.44 8.58 -4.88
C SER A 37 16.77 7.91 -6.09
N LEU A 38 15.61 8.40 -6.52
CA LEU A 38 14.93 7.90 -7.72
C LEU A 38 15.57 8.39 -9.03
N LYS A 39 16.41 9.43 -8.96
CA LYS A 39 17.10 9.95 -10.14
C LYS A 39 18.14 8.92 -10.59
N TRP A 40 18.02 8.45 -11.83
CA TRP A 40 18.86 7.37 -12.37
C TRP A 40 20.37 7.64 -12.21
N TRP A 41 20.80 8.89 -12.26
CA TRP A 41 22.22 9.27 -12.07
C TRP A 41 22.70 9.14 -10.62
N ASN A 42 21.80 9.14 -9.63
CA ASN A 42 22.14 8.93 -8.22
C ASN A 42 22.18 7.43 -7.85
N GLN A 43 21.53 6.56 -8.62
CA GLN A 43 21.41 5.13 -8.32
C GLN A 43 22.75 4.37 -8.32
N PRO A 44 23.71 4.61 -9.26
CA PRO A 44 25.01 3.93 -9.23
C PRO A 44 25.78 4.13 -7.93
N ALA A 45 25.80 5.37 -7.39
CA ALA A 45 26.49 5.66 -6.14
C ALA A 45 25.80 5.00 -4.93
N ILE A 46 24.46 4.95 -4.92
CA ILE A 46 23.68 4.24 -3.91
C ILE A 46 24.00 2.74 -3.94
N GLY A 47 23.99 2.14 -5.14
CA GLY A 47 24.31 0.72 -5.34
C GLY A 47 25.73 0.37 -4.92
N ALA A 48 26.71 1.20 -5.30
CA ALA A 48 28.10 1.02 -4.90
C ALA A 48 28.27 1.12 -3.37
N LYS A 49 27.66 2.11 -2.72
CA LYS A 49 27.71 2.27 -1.26
C LYS A 49 27.14 1.05 -0.55
N TRP A 50 25.99 0.54 -1.01
CA TRP A 50 25.40 -0.66 -0.45
C TRP A 50 26.27 -1.91 -0.70
N MET A 51 26.75 -2.10 -1.93
CA MET A 51 27.53 -3.28 -2.32
C MET A 51 28.86 -3.38 -1.56
N PHE A 52 29.57 -2.27 -1.39
CA PHE A 52 30.90 -2.29 -0.78
C PHE A 52 30.90 -2.03 0.73
N LEU A 53 29.92 -1.29 1.25
CA LEU A 53 29.88 -0.90 2.66
C LEU A 53 28.70 -1.49 3.43
N GLY A 54 27.71 -2.09 2.77
CA GLY A 54 26.50 -2.59 3.41
C GLY A 54 25.64 -1.49 4.06
N THR A 55 25.82 -0.22 3.66
CA THR A 55 25.16 0.93 4.30
C THR A 55 24.48 1.87 3.30
N GLY A 56 23.72 2.83 3.81
CA GLY A 56 23.04 3.86 3.01
C GLY A 56 21.63 3.47 2.59
N ILE A 57 21.02 4.27 1.71
CA ILE A 57 19.62 4.10 1.28
C ILE A 57 19.37 2.72 0.64
N GLY A 58 20.37 2.15 -0.05
CA GLY A 58 20.27 0.80 -0.62
C GLY A 58 20.15 -0.32 0.43
N ALA A 59 20.44 -0.03 1.71
CA ALA A 59 20.26 -0.95 2.83
C ALA A 59 18.91 -0.79 3.56
N SER A 60 18.06 0.18 3.17
CA SER A 60 16.73 0.38 3.76
C SER A 60 15.63 -0.28 2.92
N ASN A 61 14.58 -0.77 3.59
CA ASN A 61 13.32 -1.17 2.94
C ASN A 61 12.45 0.04 2.56
N GLN A 62 12.79 1.24 3.04
CA GLN A 62 12.16 2.54 2.77
C GLN A 62 10.77 2.73 3.42
N PHE A 63 10.32 1.78 4.23
CA PHE A 63 9.13 1.87 5.06
C PHE A 63 9.57 2.26 6.48
N GLU A 64 9.65 3.56 6.72
CA GLU A 64 10.41 4.12 7.86
C GLU A 64 9.56 4.30 9.13
N ALA A 65 8.23 4.27 8.99
CA ALA A 65 7.32 4.26 10.12
C ALA A 65 6.03 3.51 9.78
N GLY A 66 5.28 3.13 10.81
CA GLY A 66 3.99 2.49 10.65
C GLY A 66 3.12 2.70 11.88
N GLY A 67 1.86 2.30 11.79
CA GLY A 67 0.91 2.47 12.88
C GLY A 67 -0.32 1.61 12.69
N PHE A 68 -1.03 1.38 13.79
CA PHE A 68 -2.30 0.68 13.78
C PHE A 68 -3.31 1.49 14.56
N ILE A 69 -4.44 1.81 13.92
CA ILE A 69 -5.52 2.56 14.56
C ILE A 69 -6.86 1.87 14.37
N ARG A 70 -7.82 2.29 15.20
CA ARG A 70 -9.23 1.96 15.02
C ARG A 70 -9.88 3.03 14.17
N SER A 71 -10.62 2.64 13.13
CA SER A 71 -11.37 3.61 12.33
C SER A 71 -12.58 4.19 13.08
N SER A 72 -13.13 3.45 14.05
CA SER A 72 -14.21 3.91 14.93
C SER A 72 -14.24 3.12 16.25
N GLU A 73 -15.04 3.58 17.21
CA GLU A 73 -15.26 2.90 18.50
C GLU A 73 -16.00 1.57 18.36
N ALA A 74 -16.63 1.30 17.21
CA ALA A 74 -17.30 0.03 16.95
C ALA A 74 -16.32 -1.15 16.85
N PHE A 75 -15.03 -0.88 16.62
CA PHE A 75 -13.98 -1.89 16.58
C PHE A 75 -13.31 -2.03 17.96
N GLU A 76 -13.17 -3.27 18.42
CA GLU A 76 -12.51 -3.57 19.69
C GLU A 76 -10.98 -3.39 19.61
N TRP A 77 -10.39 -3.67 18.44
CA TRP A 77 -8.95 -3.60 18.16
C TRP A 77 -8.68 -2.83 16.87
N PRO A 78 -7.44 -2.38 16.63
CA PRO A 78 -7.07 -1.73 15.37
C PRO A 78 -7.46 -2.55 14.15
N ASN A 79 -8.11 -1.89 13.19
CA ASN A 79 -8.55 -2.46 11.92
C ASN A 79 -7.88 -1.77 10.72
N ILE A 80 -7.23 -0.62 10.93
CA ILE A 80 -6.47 0.11 9.91
C ILE A 80 -4.98 0.01 10.20
N GLN A 81 -4.20 -0.31 9.17
CA GLN A 81 -2.75 -0.31 9.19
C GLN A 81 -2.21 0.86 8.38
N TYR A 82 -1.11 1.43 8.86
CA TYR A 82 -0.34 2.46 8.19
C TYR A 82 1.09 2.00 7.92
N HIS A 83 1.58 2.37 6.74
CA HIS A 83 2.99 2.38 6.43
C HIS A 83 3.38 3.74 5.84
N PHE A 84 4.44 4.35 6.36
CA PHE A 84 4.93 5.65 5.91
C PHE A 84 6.18 5.46 5.04
N LEU A 85 6.17 6.11 3.88
CA LEU A 85 7.34 6.18 3.02
C LEU A 85 7.70 7.65 2.78
N PRO A 86 8.97 8.05 2.98
CA PRO A 86 9.45 9.39 2.68
C PRO A 86 9.68 9.57 1.17
N VAL A 87 8.75 9.14 0.33
CA VAL A 87 8.73 9.33 -1.13
C VAL A 87 7.30 9.20 -1.66
N ALA A 88 6.93 10.01 -2.66
CA ALA A 88 5.65 9.88 -3.35
C ALA A 88 5.87 9.12 -4.68
N ILE A 89 5.45 7.85 -4.73
CA ILE A 89 5.60 6.96 -5.90
C ILE A 89 4.23 6.49 -6.38
N ASN A 90 4.00 6.57 -7.68
CA ASN A 90 2.85 5.92 -8.31
C ASN A 90 3.20 4.50 -8.71
N TYR A 91 2.47 3.53 -8.15
CA TYR A 91 2.66 2.11 -8.45
C TYR A 91 1.98 1.67 -9.76
N ASN A 92 1.20 2.56 -10.39
CA ASN A 92 0.45 2.29 -11.62
C ASN A 92 1.25 2.46 -12.94
N GLY A 93 2.59 2.61 -12.87
CA GLY A 93 3.44 2.73 -14.05
C GLY A 93 3.44 4.11 -14.74
N THR A 94 2.69 5.08 -14.22
CA THR A 94 2.83 6.48 -14.64
C THR A 94 4.06 7.11 -13.99
N LYS A 95 4.68 8.11 -14.65
CA LYS A 95 5.86 8.81 -14.09
C LYS A 95 5.52 9.27 -12.67
N GLY A 96 6.28 8.79 -11.69
CA GLY A 96 6.15 9.20 -10.29
C GLY A 96 6.25 10.72 -10.14
N VAL A 97 5.75 11.22 -9.02
CA VAL A 97 5.73 12.64 -8.70
C VAL A 97 7.18 13.18 -8.74
N GLN A 98 7.43 14.16 -9.62
CA GLN A 98 8.79 14.68 -9.86
C GLN A 98 9.17 15.83 -8.91
N GLU A 99 8.88 15.66 -7.63
CA GLU A 99 9.20 16.62 -6.56
C GLU A 99 9.42 15.86 -5.25
N HIS A 100 9.93 16.56 -4.23
CA HIS A 100 9.98 16.00 -2.89
C HIS A 100 8.56 15.72 -2.39
N GLY A 101 8.36 14.55 -1.79
CA GLY A 101 7.06 14.10 -1.35
C GLY A 101 7.16 12.90 -0.43
N PHE A 102 6.07 12.58 0.24
CA PHE A 102 5.92 11.41 1.10
C PHE A 102 4.52 10.85 0.97
N GLN A 103 4.32 9.61 1.41
CA GLN A 103 3.03 8.95 1.33
C GLN A 103 2.76 8.09 2.55
N ALA A 104 1.49 8.06 2.95
CA ALA A 104 0.97 7.08 3.89
C ALA A 104 0.19 6.04 3.10
N HIS A 105 0.67 4.80 3.14
CA HIS A 105 -0.10 3.63 2.76
C HIS A 105 -1.03 3.31 3.91
N VAL A 106 -2.30 3.12 3.59
CA VAL A 106 -3.35 2.89 4.56
C VAL A 106 -4.29 1.83 4.02
N GLY A 107 -4.57 0.80 4.82
CA GLY A 107 -5.42 -0.30 4.39
C GLY A 107 -6.15 -0.96 5.54
N SER A 108 -7.23 -1.65 5.18
CA SER A 108 -7.95 -2.52 6.11
C SER A 108 -7.16 -3.79 6.33
N MET A 109 -6.96 -4.16 7.59
CA MET A 109 -6.36 -5.43 7.98
C MET A 109 -7.37 -6.58 8.07
N ARG A 110 -8.67 -6.27 8.10
CA ARG A 110 -9.70 -7.25 8.46
C ARG A 110 -10.93 -7.11 7.58
N SER A 111 -10.70 -6.86 6.30
CA SER A 111 -11.75 -6.85 5.29
C SER A 111 -12.59 -8.14 5.38
N PRO A 112 -13.93 -8.05 5.49
CA PRO A 112 -14.80 -9.21 5.38
C PRO A 112 -14.94 -9.73 3.94
N SER A 113 -14.45 -9.00 2.92
CA SER A 113 -14.48 -9.47 1.53
C SER A 113 -13.72 -10.79 1.38
N ARG A 114 -14.28 -11.70 0.58
CA ARG A 114 -13.68 -13.02 0.29
C ARG A 114 -13.61 -13.27 -1.20
N GLY A 115 -12.41 -13.64 -1.64
CA GLY A 115 -12.09 -13.98 -3.00
C GLY A 115 -11.99 -15.49 -3.25
N ARG A 116 -11.51 -15.83 -4.45
CA ARG A 116 -11.20 -17.18 -4.88
C ARG A 116 -10.00 -17.25 -5.83
N VAL A 117 -9.35 -18.40 -5.84
CA VAL A 117 -8.39 -18.83 -6.86
C VAL A 117 -8.93 -20.10 -7.51
N GLN A 118 -9.07 -20.10 -8.84
CA GLN A 118 -9.68 -21.22 -9.56
C GLN A 118 -8.89 -21.54 -10.82
N VAL A 119 -8.60 -22.83 -11.03
CA VAL A 119 -7.99 -23.31 -12.27
C VAL A 119 -8.90 -22.98 -13.45
N LYS A 120 -8.30 -22.60 -14.59
CA LYS A 120 -9.01 -22.31 -15.85
C LYS A 120 -8.72 -23.33 -16.95
N SER A 121 -7.65 -24.11 -16.82
CA SER A 121 -7.16 -25.05 -17.83
C SER A 121 -6.52 -26.27 -17.18
N LYS A 122 -6.31 -27.33 -17.98
CA LYS A 122 -5.50 -28.50 -17.59
C LYS A 122 -3.99 -28.24 -17.73
N ASP A 123 -3.58 -27.24 -18.51
CA ASP A 123 -2.16 -26.90 -18.64
C ASP A 123 -1.69 -26.22 -17.34
N PRO A 124 -0.75 -26.80 -16.58
CA PRO A 124 -0.24 -26.17 -15.36
C PRO A 124 0.55 -24.87 -15.61
N ARG A 125 0.85 -24.54 -16.87
CA ARG A 125 1.48 -23.27 -17.27
C ARG A 125 0.47 -22.14 -17.45
N GLU A 126 -0.83 -22.45 -17.54
CA GLU A 126 -1.85 -21.43 -17.63
C GLU A 126 -2.16 -20.82 -16.26
N TYR A 127 -2.22 -19.49 -16.21
CA TYR A 127 -2.52 -18.77 -14.98
C TYR A 127 -3.95 -19.06 -14.49
N PRO A 128 -4.14 -19.21 -13.17
CA PRO A 128 -5.48 -19.40 -12.62
C PRO A 128 -6.32 -18.11 -12.75
N SER A 129 -7.63 -18.26 -12.58
CA SER A 129 -8.49 -17.14 -12.21
C SER A 129 -8.17 -16.73 -10.78
N ILE A 130 -7.85 -15.46 -10.56
CA ILE A 130 -7.79 -14.88 -9.21
C ILE A 130 -8.86 -13.79 -9.14
N LEU A 131 -9.75 -13.91 -8.18
CA LEU A 131 -10.75 -12.90 -7.86
C LEU A 131 -10.54 -12.52 -6.40
N PHE A 132 -10.01 -11.34 -6.14
CA PHE A 132 -9.88 -10.83 -4.76
C PHE A 132 -11.22 -10.46 -4.15
N ASN A 133 -12.17 -10.05 -5.00
CA ASN A 133 -13.50 -9.62 -4.58
C ASN A 133 -13.46 -8.44 -3.59
N TYR A 134 -12.50 -7.53 -3.78
CA TYR A 134 -12.39 -6.32 -2.98
C TYR A 134 -13.67 -5.52 -3.02
N MET A 135 -13.95 -4.83 -1.91
CA MET A 135 -15.09 -3.91 -1.81
C MET A 135 -16.45 -4.61 -2.01
N SER A 136 -16.51 -5.93 -1.80
CA SER A 136 -17.76 -6.71 -1.88
C SER A 136 -18.63 -6.55 -0.63
N SER A 137 -18.10 -5.96 0.44
CA SER A 137 -18.81 -5.62 1.67
C SER A 137 -18.84 -4.12 1.90
N GLU A 138 -19.93 -3.60 2.45
CA GLU A 138 -20.06 -2.18 2.81
C GLU A 138 -19.04 -1.75 3.87
N GLN A 139 -18.60 -2.68 4.74
CA GLN A 139 -17.57 -2.38 5.74
C GLN A 139 -16.26 -1.94 5.08
N ASP A 140 -15.89 -2.55 3.94
CA ASP A 140 -14.67 -2.17 3.24
C ASP A 140 -14.76 -0.70 2.81
N TRP A 141 -15.84 -0.32 2.14
CA TRP A 141 -16.06 1.06 1.72
C TRP A 141 -16.04 2.05 2.90
N GLN A 142 -16.65 1.68 4.02
CA GLN A 142 -16.65 2.51 5.21
C GLN A 142 -15.23 2.70 5.78
N GLU A 143 -14.49 1.61 5.97
CA GLU A 143 -13.13 1.64 6.51
C GLU A 143 -12.17 2.44 5.62
N PHE A 144 -12.30 2.35 4.30
CA PHE A 144 -11.51 3.16 3.39
C PHE A 144 -11.87 4.65 3.47
N ARG A 145 -13.17 5.01 3.51
CA ARG A 145 -13.56 6.43 3.69
C ARG A 145 -13.04 6.99 5.01
N ASP A 146 -13.10 6.22 6.09
CA ASP A 146 -12.60 6.63 7.40
C ASP A 146 -11.07 6.71 7.40
N GLY A 147 -10.39 5.76 6.76
CA GLY A 147 -8.95 5.78 6.54
C GLY A 147 -8.47 7.05 5.86
N ILE A 148 -9.16 7.54 4.83
CA ILE A 148 -8.82 8.83 4.18
C ILE A 148 -8.91 9.98 5.19
N ARG A 149 -10.02 10.09 5.93
CA ARG A 149 -10.25 11.18 6.90
C ARG A 149 -9.23 11.17 8.03
N LEU A 150 -8.99 10.01 8.62
CA LEU A 150 -8.02 9.84 9.71
C LEU A 150 -6.60 10.12 9.23
N THR A 151 -6.26 9.71 8.00
CA THR A 151 -4.96 10.05 7.42
C THR A 151 -4.82 11.56 7.25
N ARG A 152 -5.85 12.25 6.74
CA ARG A 152 -5.83 13.72 6.64
C ARG A 152 -5.68 14.38 8.01
N GLU A 153 -6.34 13.88 9.05
CA GLU A 153 -6.20 14.35 10.43
C GLU A 153 -4.77 14.18 10.97
N ILE A 154 -4.17 12.99 10.78
CA ILE A 154 -2.77 12.72 11.14
C ILE A 154 -1.84 13.65 10.39
N MET A 155 -2.07 13.80 9.09
CA MET A 155 -1.23 14.65 8.26
C MET A 155 -1.33 16.10 8.68
N GLN A 156 -2.48 16.58 9.12
CA GLN A 156 -2.71 17.95 9.62
C GLN A 156 -2.11 18.25 11.00
N GLN A 157 -1.50 17.28 11.68
CA GLN A 157 -0.89 17.54 12.98
C GLN A 157 0.26 18.56 12.90
N PRO A 158 0.45 19.42 13.93
CA PRO A 158 1.46 20.49 13.92
C PRO A 158 2.90 20.00 13.68
N ALA A 159 3.21 18.77 14.11
CA ALA A 159 4.53 18.16 13.89
C ALA A 159 4.91 18.02 12.41
N LEU A 160 3.91 17.99 11.52
CA LEU A 160 4.11 17.87 10.07
C LEU A 160 4.07 19.21 9.35
N ASP A 161 3.68 20.32 9.99
CA ASP A 161 3.56 21.64 9.34
C ASP A 161 4.83 22.09 8.60
N PRO A 162 6.07 21.87 9.13
CA PRO A 162 7.28 22.26 8.41
C PRO A 162 7.52 21.47 7.12
N TYR A 163 6.90 20.30 6.97
CA TYR A 163 7.15 19.33 5.90
C TYR A 163 5.96 19.15 4.95
N ARG A 164 4.73 19.27 5.44
CA ARG A 164 3.49 19.01 4.70
C ARG A 164 3.24 20.12 3.69
N GLY A 165 3.31 19.78 2.41
CA GLY A 165 2.80 20.57 1.31
C GLY A 165 1.36 20.19 0.95
N ARG A 166 0.97 20.47 -0.29
CA ARG A 166 -0.35 20.10 -0.81
C ARG A 166 -0.54 18.58 -0.87
N GLU A 167 -1.77 18.14 -0.68
CA GLU A 167 -2.18 16.77 -1.00
C GLU A 167 -2.11 16.57 -2.52
N ILE A 168 -1.35 15.57 -2.97
CA ILE A 168 -1.16 15.24 -4.38
C ILE A 168 -2.23 14.25 -4.84
N SER A 169 -2.54 13.25 -4.01
CA SER A 169 -3.53 12.22 -4.31
C SER A 169 -4.15 11.72 -3.00
N PRO A 170 -5.48 11.53 -2.91
CA PRO A 170 -6.49 11.76 -3.97
C PRO A 170 -6.72 13.23 -4.32
N GLY A 171 -6.31 14.16 -3.46
CA GLY A 171 -6.49 15.61 -3.64
C GLY A 171 -7.61 16.16 -2.74
N ILE A 172 -7.55 17.45 -2.44
CA ILE A 172 -8.45 18.08 -1.43
C ILE A 172 -9.92 18.15 -1.86
N ASP A 173 -10.19 18.09 -3.17
CA ASP A 173 -11.54 18.20 -3.74
C ASP A 173 -12.27 16.83 -3.81
N VAL A 174 -11.67 15.78 -3.24
CA VAL A 174 -12.18 14.41 -3.20
C VAL A 174 -12.55 14.00 -1.78
#